data_AF-A0A9P9U4W0-F1
#
_entry.id   AF-A0A9P9U4W0-F1
#
_cell.length_a   1.000
_cell.length_b   1.000
_cell.length_c   1.000
_cell.angle_alpha   90.00
_cell.angle_beta   90.00
_cell.angle_gamma   90.00
#
_symmetry.space_group_name_H-M   'P 1'
#
loop_
_entity.id
_entity.type
_entity.pdbx_description
1 polymer ?
#
loop_
_entity_poly.entity_id
_entity_poly.type
_entity_poly.pdbx_seq_one_letter_code
_entity_poly.pdbx_strand_id
1 'polypeptide(L)'
;MEVYCPSDRATNNQWGVPIGVSENIRYLRGVGGKPVNGPGPNACGRIACSHDTAVFWCNDVSTSIGMKYFIFLTTMLHDQNYYTKGLDSYQVIADVVDKLRNDARCYRTRKESENGPLVMYGIRGEIKMNDGWSVVVRSEKC
;
A
#
# COMPACT_ATOMS: atom_id res chain seq x y z
N MET A 1 -7.46 5.61 -10.53
CA MET A 1 -6.79 5.05 -9.36
C MET A 1 -7.53 5.57 -8.14
N GLU A 2 -7.59 4.78 -7.09
CA GLU A 2 -8.29 5.08 -5.86
C GLU A 2 -7.28 5.14 -4.72
N VAL A 3 -7.38 6.17 -3.87
CA VAL A 3 -6.46 6.36 -2.74
C VAL A 3 -7.23 6.12 -1.46
N TYR A 4 -6.75 5.18 -0.66
CA TYR A 4 -7.29 4.85 0.65
C TYR A 4 -6.27 5.19 1.74
N CYS A 5 -6.59 6.20 2.55
CA CYS A 5 -5.82 6.59 3.72
C CYS A 5 -6.71 6.37 4.96
N PRO A 6 -6.31 5.53 5.93
CA PRO A 6 -7.13 5.27 7.11
C PRO A 6 -7.12 6.48 8.06
N SER A 7 -8.26 6.74 8.71
CA SER A 7 -8.32 7.73 9.80
C SER A 7 -7.57 7.24 11.05
N ASP A 8 -7.19 8.17 11.93
CA ASP A 8 -6.40 7.97 13.17
C ASP A 8 -6.95 6.91 14.15
N ARG A 9 -8.17 6.39 13.92
CA ARG A 9 -8.80 5.30 14.68
C ARG A 9 -8.26 3.91 14.33
N ALA A 10 -7.43 3.77 13.29
CA ALA A 10 -6.74 2.51 13.03
C ALA A 10 -5.74 2.21 14.17
N THR A 11 -5.78 0.97 14.69
CA THR A 11 -4.97 0.52 15.83
C THR A 11 -3.49 0.88 15.66
N ASN A 12 -2.83 1.22 16.78
CA ASN A 12 -1.51 1.87 16.81
C ASN A 12 -0.38 1.11 16.08
N ASN A 13 -0.55 -0.17 15.75
CA ASN A 13 0.52 -1.04 15.24
C ASN A 13 0.53 -1.19 13.71
N GLN A 14 -0.21 -0.36 12.97
CA GLN A 14 -0.28 -0.45 11.51
C GLN A 14 0.37 0.74 10.78
N TRP A 15 0.87 1.74 11.50
CA TRP A 15 1.44 2.97 10.95
C TRP A 15 2.97 2.86 10.82
N GLY A 16 3.49 3.00 9.61
CA GLY A 16 4.94 3.05 9.38
C GLY A 16 5.54 4.39 9.82
N VAL A 17 6.87 4.44 9.94
CA VAL A 17 7.65 5.65 10.19
C VAL A 17 7.86 6.43 8.87
N PRO A 18 7.54 7.74 8.82
CA PRO A 18 7.64 8.54 7.59
C PRO A 18 9.00 8.50 6.87
N ILE A 19 10.12 8.42 7.63
CA ILE A 19 11.46 8.35 7.03
C ILE A 19 11.67 7.06 6.22
N GLY A 20 11.07 5.95 6.67
CA GLY A 20 11.15 4.65 5.98
C GLY A 20 10.53 4.69 4.58
N VAL A 21 9.47 5.48 4.38
CA VAL A 21 8.87 5.68 3.05
C VAL A 21 9.84 6.36 2.08
N SER A 22 10.56 7.37 2.52
CA SER A 22 11.52 8.09 1.67
C SER A 22 12.70 7.20 1.26
N GLU A 23 13.17 6.35 2.18
CA GLU A 23 14.22 5.38 1.88
C GLU A 23 13.74 4.26 0.96
N ASN A 24 12.52 3.75 1.16
CA ASN A 24 11.90 2.78 0.27
C ASN A 24 11.74 3.33 -1.17
N ILE A 25 11.33 4.59 -1.34
CA ILE A 25 11.26 5.25 -2.66
C ILE A 25 12.65 5.29 -3.30
N ARG A 26 13.69 5.69 -2.55
CA ARG A 26 15.07 5.73 -3.05
C ARG A 26 15.55 4.34 -3.46
N TYR A 27 15.29 3.33 -2.64
CA TYR A 27 15.60 1.94 -2.94
C TYR A 27 14.94 1.49 -4.24
N LEU A 28 13.60 1.60 -4.35
CA LEU A 28 12.85 1.19 -5.54
C LEU A 28 13.31 1.92 -6.81
N ARG A 29 13.69 3.20 -6.70
CA ARG A 29 14.27 3.95 -7.82
C ARG A 29 15.66 3.47 -8.24
N GLY A 30 16.40 2.80 -7.37
CA GLY A 30 17.70 2.19 -7.66
C GLY A 30 17.63 0.73 -8.10
N VAL A 31 16.51 0.03 -7.88
CA VAL A 31 16.32 -1.34 -8.35
C VAL A 31 16.04 -1.33 -9.86
N GLY A 32 16.87 -2.07 -10.60
CA GLY A 32 16.65 -2.31 -12.03
C GLY A 32 15.73 -3.51 -12.31
N GLY A 33 15.33 -3.68 -13.58
CA GLY A 33 14.53 -4.81 -14.03
C GLY A 33 13.04 -4.50 -14.20
N LYS A 34 12.30 -5.51 -14.69
CA LYS A 34 10.87 -5.44 -15.00
C LYS A 34 10.10 -6.37 -14.06
N PRO A 35 9.53 -5.88 -12.95
CA PRO A 35 8.94 -6.77 -11.96
C PRO A 35 7.65 -7.38 -12.49
N VAL A 36 7.42 -8.62 -12.08
CA VAL A 36 6.25 -9.42 -12.45
C VAL A 36 5.64 -9.98 -11.17
N ASN A 37 4.33 -9.83 -11.02
CA ASN A 37 3.56 -10.41 -9.93
C ASN A 37 2.47 -11.32 -10.50
N GLY A 38 2.43 -12.57 -10.04
CA GLY A 38 1.50 -13.58 -10.53
C GLY A 38 0.03 -13.22 -10.25
N PRO A 39 -0.92 -13.98 -10.80
CA PRO A 39 -2.33 -13.82 -10.49
C PRO A 39 -2.62 -14.18 -9.02
N GLY A 40 -3.72 -13.66 -8.48
CA GLY A 40 -4.20 -13.99 -7.13
C GLY A 40 -4.81 -15.41 -7.03
N PRO A 41 -5.26 -15.84 -5.84
CA PRO A 41 -5.29 -15.10 -4.57
C PRO A 41 -3.98 -15.06 -3.80
N ASN A 42 -3.82 -14.03 -2.97
CA ASN A 42 -2.67 -13.73 -2.12
C ASN A 42 -1.40 -13.31 -2.86
N ALA A 43 -1.52 -12.74 -4.05
CA ALA A 43 -0.41 -12.17 -4.80
C ALA A 43 0.01 -10.80 -4.24
N CYS A 44 0.28 -10.74 -2.94
CA CYS A 44 0.71 -9.55 -2.20
C CYS A 44 2.06 -9.84 -1.53
N GLY A 45 3.11 -9.16 -1.99
CA GLY A 45 4.46 -9.34 -1.46
C GLY A 45 5.07 -8.04 -0.95
N ARG A 46 5.83 -8.13 0.14
CA ARG A 46 6.70 -7.03 0.57
C ARG A 46 7.84 -6.88 -0.43
N ILE A 47 8.01 -5.69 -0.98
CA ILE A 47 9.06 -5.40 -1.97
C ILE A 47 10.14 -4.43 -1.45
N ALA A 48 9.85 -3.70 -0.37
CA ALA A 48 10.79 -2.81 0.30
C ALA A 48 10.43 -2.71 1.79
N CYS A 49 11.43 -2.51 2.64
CA CYS A 49 11.28 -2.31 4.08
C CYS A 49 12.40 -1.42 4.58
N SER A 50 12.06 -0.34 5.28
CA SER A 50 13.02 0.44 6.06
C SER A 50 12.36 1.12 7.25
N HIS A 51 13.07 1.24 8.38
CA HIS A 51 12.57 1.81 9.64
C HIS A 51 11.17 1.30 10.01
N ASP A 52 11.01 -0.02 10.03
CA ASP A 52 9.73 -0.72 10.28
C ASP A 52 8.55 -0.25 9.41
N THR A 53 8.86 0.19 8.18
CA THR A 53 7.90 0.66 7.19
C THR A 53 8.08 -0.12 5.91
N ALA A 54 7.06 -0.89 5.55
CA ALA A 54 7.09 -1.75 4.39
C ALA A 54 6.22 -1.20 3.25
N VAL A 55 6.71 -1.42 2.02
CA VAL A 55 5.94 -1.27 0.79
C VAL A 55 5.58 -2.66 0.30
N PHE A 56 4.28 -2.88 0.07
CA PHE A 56 3.76 -4.08 -0.57
C PHE A 56 3.27 -3.76 -1.97
N TRP A 57 3.48 -4.71 -2.87
CA TRP A 57 2.85 -4.71 -4.18
C TRP A 57 1.90 -5.90 -4.28
N CYS A 58 0.65 -5.59 -4.58
CA CYS A 58 -0.46 -6.52 -4.61
C CYS A 58 -1.01 -6.62 -6.02
N ASN A 59 -1.11 -7.84 -6.54
CA ASN A 59 -1.91 -8.19 -7.71
C ASN A 59 -3.10 -9.05 -7.27
N ASP A 60 -3.82 -8.57 -6.27
CA ASP A 60 -4.96 -9.23 -5.64
C ASP A 60 -6.13 -8.23 -5.65
N VAL A 61 -7.36 -8.71 -5.78
CA VAL A 61 -8.52 -7.84 -5.71
C VAL A 61 -8.89 -7.67 -4.24
N SER A 62 -8.68 -6.46 -3.74
CA SER A 62 -9.17 -6.06 -2.41
C SER A 62 -10.70 -6.18 -2.39
N THR A 63 -11.24 -7.20 -1.72
CA THR A 63 -12.68 -7.28 -1.46
C THR A 63 -13.08 -6.17 -0.48
N SER A 64 -13.47 -5.01 -1.00
CA SER A 64 -14.20 -4.02 -0.21
C SER A 64 -15.54 -4.65 0.17
N ILE A 65 -15.70 -4.94 1.46
CA ILE A 65 -16.87 -5.59 2.08
C ILE A 65 -18.16 -4.92 1.59
N GLY A 66 -18.86 -5.57 0.67
CA GLY A 66 -20.04 -4.98 0.04
C GLY A 66 -20.90 -5.90 -0.81
N MET A 67 -20.79 -7.24 -0.70
CA MET A 67 -21.86 -8.19 -1.09
C MET A 67 -21.50 -9.61 -0.65
N LYS A 68 -21.68 -9.91 0.65
CA LYS A 68 -21.64 -11.28 1.18
C LYS A 68 -23.05 -11.86 1.33
N TYR A 69 -23.87 -11.82 0.28
CA TYR A 69 -25.15 -12.52 0.28
C TYR A 69 -25.40 -13.06 -1.13
N PHE A 70 -25.63 -14.38 -1.22
CA PHE A 70 -25.93 -15.19 -2.43
C PHE A 70 -24.75 -15.63 -3.30
N ILE A 71 -24.21 -16.83 -3.04
CA ILE A 71 -24.41 -18.06 -3.85
C ILE A 71 -23.45 -19.13 -3.33
N PHE A 72 -24.01 -20.12 -2.61
CA PHE A 72 -23.40 -21.45 -2.51
C PHE A 72 -23.74 -22.19 -3.81
N LEU A 73 -22.75 -22.93 -4.35
CA LEU A 73 -22.82 -23.84 -5.51
C LEU A 73 -22.37 -23.22 -6.86
N THR A 74 -21.14 -23.57 -7.24
CA THR A 74 -20.57 -23.83 -8.59
C THR A 74 -19.44 -22.94 -9.14
N THR A 75 -19.10 -21.77 -8.61
CA THR A 75 -17.91 -21.02 -9.09
C THR A 75 -17.18 -20.25 -8.00
N MET A 76 -15.91 -20.60 -7.79
CA MET A 76 -14.90 -19.77 -7.11
C MET A 76 -14.47 -18.59 -8.02
N LEU A 77 -15.35 -17.64 -8.33
CA LEU A 77 -15.03 -16.43 -9.12
C LEU A 77 -15.93 -15.30 -8.58
N HIS A 78 -15.42 -14.19 -8.03
CA HIS A 78 -15.27 -12.96 -8.83
C HIS A 78 -14.49 -11.81 -8.15
N ASP A 79 -13.56 -12.07 -7.24
CA ASP A 79 -12.76 -10.98 -6.65
C ASP A 79 -11.28 -11.33 -6.63
N GLN A 80 -10.66 -11.66 -7.77
CA GLN A 80 -9.21 -11.89 -7.89
C GLN A 80 -8.67 -11.42 -9.25
N ASN A 81 -7.43 -10.94 -9.31
CA ASN A 81 -6.79 -10.63 -10.59
C ASN A 81 -6.34 -11.94 -11.24
N TYR A 82 -7.01 -12.30 -12.34
CA TYR A 82 -6.76 -13.53 -13.10
C TYR A 82 -5.48 -13.47 -13.96
N TYR A 83 -5.00 -12.27 -14.27
CA TYR A 83 -3.82 -12.06 -15.10
C TYR A 83 -2.60 -11.64 -14.29
N THR A 84 -1.43 -12.05 -14.77
CA THR A 84 -0.13 -11.62 -14.26
C THR A 84 0.05 -10.11 -14.48
N LYS A 85 0.52 -9.40 -13.45
CA LYS A 85 0.86 -7.99 -13.57
C LYS A 85 2.35 -7.82 -13.80
N GLY A 86 2.72 -7.43 -15.02
CA GLY A 86 4.05 -6.91 -15.35
C GLY A 86 4.08 -5.38 -15.24
N LEU A 87 5.21 -4.84 -14.80
CA LEU A 87 5.52 -3.41 -14.89
C LEU A 87 6.82 -3.22 -15.66
N ASP A 88 6.94 -2.07 -16.34
CA ASP A 88 8.16 -1.74 -17.07
C ASP A 88 9.36 -1.52 -16.15
N SER A 89 9.12 -1.18 -14.88
CA SER A 89 10.18 -0.92 -13.90
C SER A 89 9.65 -0.80 -12.46
N TYR A 90 10.52 -0.90 -11.47
CA TYR A 90 10.18 -0.64 -10.05
C TYR A 90 9.87 0.84 -9.78
N GLN A 91 10.30 1.74 -10.66
CA GLN A 91 10.07 3.18 -10.57
C GLN A 91 8.57 3.48 -10.65
N VAL A 92 7.80 2.67 -11.38
CA VAL A 92 6.32 2.77 -11.40
C VAL A 92 5.73 2.62 -9.99
N ILE A 93 6.23 1.65 -9.21
CA ILE A 93 5.79 1.47 -7.82
C ILE A 93 6.30 2.62 -6.95
N ALA A 94 7.54 3.05 -7.15
CA ALA A 94 8.12 4.19 -6.42
C ALA A 94 7.29 5.47 -6.59
N ASP A 95 6.79 5.76 -7.79
CA ASP A 95 5.98 6.94 -8.07
C ASP A 95 4.59 6.85 -7.42
N VAL A 96 4.02 5.64 -7.33
CA VAL A 96 2.79 5.40 -6.56
C VAL A 96 3.03 5.63 -5.06
N VAL A 97 4.14 5.12 -4.52
CA VAL A 97 4.52 5.37 -3.11
C VAL A 97 4.77 6.87 -2.86
N ASP A 98 5.40 7.57 -3.81
CA ASP A 98 5.63 9.02 -3.74
C ASP A 98 4.30 9.78 -3.73
N LYS A 99 3.32 9.36 -4.54
CA LYS A 99 1.96 9.93 -4.50
C LYS A 99 1.30 9.74 -3.14
N LEU A 100 1.42 8.55 -2.53
CA LEU A 100 0.90 8.29 -1.18
C LEU A 100 1.59 9.17 -0.13
N ARG A 101 2.91 9.30 -0.22
CA ARG A 101 3.72 10.19 0.65
C ARG A 101 3.32 11.65 0.55
N ASN A 102 2.87 12.12 -0.61
CA ASN A 102 2.47 13.52 -0.78
C ASN A 102 0.98 13.77 -0.44
N ASP A 103 0.23 12.74 -0.01
CA ASP A 103 -1.16 12.88 0.43
C ASP A 103 -1.23 13.02 1.96
N ALA A 104 -1.53 14.23 2.43
CA ALA A 104 -1.62 14.53 3.86
C ALA A 104 -2.63 13.64 4.63
N ARG A 105 -3.63 13.08 3.94
CA ARG A 105 -4.64 12.19 4.56
C ARG A 105 -4.04 10.87 5.01
N CYS A 106 -2.91 10.46 4.43
CA CYS A 106 -2.21 9.21 4.71
C CYS A 106 -1.26 9.31 5.92
N TYR A 107 -1.27 10.44 6.62
CA TYR A 107 -0.47 10.66 7.82
C TYR A 107 -1.29 10.68 9.08
N ARG A 108 -0.73 10.05 10.11
CA ARG A 108 -1.15 10.26 11.49
C ARG A 108 -0.42 11.46 12.06
N THR A 109 -1.18 12.38 12.63
CA THR A 109 -0.65 13.63 13.19
C THR A 109 -0.94 13.74 14.68
N ARG A 110 -0.07 14.44 15.39
CA ARG A 110 -0.31 14.87 16.77
C ARG A 110 0.27 16.26 16.96
N LYS A 111 -0.22 17.00 17.94
CA LYS A 111 0.46 18.21 18.39
C LYS A 111 1.72 17.83 19.17
N GLU A 112 2.83 18.51 18.92
CA GLU A 112 4.07 18.34 19.69
C GLU A 112 3.93 18.89 21.12
N SER A 113 3.15 19.95 21.28
CA SER A 113 2.75 20.54 22.57
C SER A 113 1.40 21.26 22.39
N GLU A 114 0.76 21.73 23.46
CA GLU A 114 -0.56 22.39 23.41
C GLU A 114 -0.68 23.47 22.31
N ASN A 115 0.40 24.25 22.15
CA ASN A 115 0.57 25.31 21.15
C ASN A 115 1.66 24.99 20.11
N GLY A 116 2.15 23.76 20.07
CA GLY A 116 3.19 23.32 19.16
C GLY A 116 2.65 22.95 17.77
N PRO A 117 3.55 22.78 16.78
CA PRO A 117 3.16 22.36 15.45
C PRO A 117 2.54 20.95 15.46
N LEU A 118 1.78 20.65 14.40
CA LEU A 118 1.39 19.28 14.10
C LEU A 118 2.60 18.54 13.55
N VAL A 119 2.96 17.44 14.21
CA VAL A 119 3.99 16.52 13.77
C VAL A 119 3.36 15.30 13.12
N MET A 120 3.84 14.97 11.92
CA MET A 120 3.52 13.73 11.23
C MET A 120 4.44 12.63 11.75
N TYR A 121 3.88 11.61 12.40
CA TYR A 121 4.69 10.57 13.05
C TYR A 121 4.34 9.15 12.60
N GLY A 122 3.30 9.00 11.78
CA GLY A 122 2.92 7.73 11.19
C GLY A 122 2.45 7.93 9.75
N ILE A 123 2.71 6.95 8.89
CA ILE A 123 2.19 6.90 7.52
C ILE A 123 1.57 5.55 7.23
N ARG A 124 0.41 5.57 6.57
CA ARG A 124 -0.28 4.37 6.10
C ARG A 124 -1.20 4.72 4.94
N GLY A 125 -1.27 3.84 3.96
CA GLY A 125 -2.27 3.95 2.92
C GLY A 125 -2.19 2.84 1.91
N GLU A 126 -3.14 2.86 0.98
CA GLU A 126 -3.18 2.02 -0.18
C GLU A 126 -3.56 2.86 -1.39
N ILE A 127 -2.91 2.62 -2.53
CA ILE A 127 -3.36 3.14 -3.82
C ILE A 127 -3.71 1.94 -4.71
N LYS A 128 -4.97 1.87 -5.11
CA LYS A 128 -5.49 0.86 -6.05
C LYS A 128 -5.52 1.44 -7.46
N MET A 129 -4.97 0.70 -8.40
CA MET A 129 -4.87 1.08 -9.80
C MET A 129 -6.10 0.60 -10.57
N ASN A 130 -6.39 1.25 -11.71
CA ASN A 130 -7.62 0.98 -12.47
C ASN A 130 -7.71 -0.45 -13.01
N ASP A 131 -6.56 -1.07 -13.25
CA ASP A 131 -6.38 -2.42 -13.75
C ASP A 131 -6.17 -3.45 -12.61
N GLY A 132 -6.55 -3.10 -11.38
CA GLY A 132 -6.82 -4.05 -10.30
C GLY A 132 -5.67 -4.33 -9.33
N TRP A 133 -4.43 -3.92 -9.61
CA TRP A 133 -3.31 -4.07 -8.67
C TRP A 133 -3.20 -2.87 -7.71
N SER A 134 -2.52 -3.02 -6.58
CA SER A 134 -2.35 -1.96 -5.60
C SER A 134 -0.96 -1.89 -4.96
N VAL A 135 -0.68 -0.75 -4.34
CA VAL A 135 0.50 -0.52 -3.50
C VAL A 135 0.03 -0.17 -2.10
N VAL A 136 0.57 -0.88 -1.10
CA VAL A 136 0.23 -0.66 0.31
C VAL A 136 1.46 -0.21 1.07
N VAL A 137 1.32 0.86 1.85
CA VAL A 137 2.33 1.32 2.82
C VAL A 137 1.75 1.13 4.21
N ARG A 138 2.46 0.39 5.07
CA ARG A 138 2.09 0.15 6.47
C ARG A 138 3.32 -0.22 7.31
N SER A 139 3.14 -0.27 8.62
CA SER A 139 4.18 -0.84 9.49
C SER A 139 4.36 -2.33 9.23
N GLU A 140 5.62 -2.75 9.15
CA GLU A 140 6.04 -4.15 9.25
C GLU A 140 7.50 -4.17 9.70
N LYS A 141 7.83 -5.12 10.59
CA LYS A 141 9.20 -5.27 11.08
C LYS A 141 10.15 -5.60 9.94
N CYS A 142 11.20 -4.79 9.81
CA CYS A 142 12.40 -5.12 9.05
C CYS A 142 13.40 -5.83 9.99
#